data_AF-A0A0S4LI66-F1
#
_entry.id   AF-A0A0S4LI66-F1
#
_cell.length_a   1.000
_cell.length_b   1.000
_cell.length_c   1.000
_cell.angle_alpha   90.00
_cell.angle_beta   90.00
_cell.angle_gamma   90.00
#
_symmetry.space_group_name_H-M   'P 1'
#
loop_
_entity.id
_entity.type
_entity.pdbx_description
1 polymer ?
#
loop_
_entity_poly.entity_id
_entity_poly.type
_entity_poly.pdbx_seq_one_letter_code
_entity_poly.pdbx_strand_id
1 'polypeptide(L)'
;MIHSVTRDLTRLLPVSLLFALTGCAGVSQNEYAEFDHYVAAKVSPGVPTAQAVQILSQDSYKCKQRGARAECHRHEDGFIKFCRYQVLMIVDTKQQTVLKTRPDILCAKKYP
;
A
#
# COMPACT_ATOMS: atom_id res chain seq x y z
N MET A 1 48.64 5.72 37.92
CA MET A 1 47.99 4.47 38.37
C MET A 1 46.49 4.71 38.45
N ILE A 2 45.76 4.06 37.54
CA ILE A 2 44.35 3.65 37.55
C ILE A 2 43.34 4.55 38.30
N HIS A 3 42.65 5.42 37.56
CA HIS A 3 41.26 5.77 37.85
C HIS A 3 40.37 4.78 37.09
N SER A 4 39.61 3.95 37.80
CA SER A 4 38.54 3.15 37.22
C SER A 4 37.22 3.70 37.78
N VAL A 5 36.64 4.65 37.05
CA VAL A 5 35.31 5.20 37.33
C VAL A 5 34.30 4.24 36.72
N THR A 6 33.37 3.82 37.58
CA THR A 6 32.21 2.97 37.31
C THR A 6 31.29 3.48 36.19
N ARG A 7 30.70 2.50 35.48
CA ARG A 7 29.35 2.55 34.87
C ARG A 7 29.10 3.58 33.76
N ASP A 8 29.22 3.11 32.52
CA ASP A 8 28.34 3.48 31.40
C ASP A 8 28.51 2.37 30.34
N LEU A 9 27.68 1.32 30.29
CA LEU A 9 26.32 1.33 29.77
C LEU A 9 26.13 2.25 28.55
N THR A 10 26.89 2.05 27.49
CA THR A 10 26.37 2.38 26.16
C THR A 10 26.65 1.25 25.19
N ARG A 11 25.75 0.26 25.27
CA ARG A 11 25.33 -0.58 24.15
C ARG A 11 25.03 0.34 22.95
N LEU A 12 26.03 0.65 22.14
CA LEU A 12 25.83 1.10 20.77
C LEU A 12 25.89 -0.16 19.92
N LEU A 13 24.88 -0.37 19.08
CA LEU A 13 24.56 -1.58 18.29
C LEU A 13 23.62 -2.52 19.05
N PRO A 14 22.31 -2.21 19.06
CA PRO A 14 21.48 -2.86 18.04
C PRO A 14 20.24 -2.02 17.65
N VAL A 15 20.35 -1.14 16.64
CA VAL A 15 19.15 -0.43 16.12
C VAL A 15 19.10 -0.42 14.59
N SER A 16 19.80 -1.34 13.92
CA SER A 16 19.73 -1.46 12.45
C SER A 16 18.96 -2.69 11.98
N LEU A 17 18.33 -3.44 12.89
CA LEU A 17 17.72 -4.75 12.60
C LEU A 17 16.18 -4.78 12.76
N LEU A 18 15.50 -3.64 12.55
CA LEU A 18 14.05 -3.54 12.82
C LEU A 18 13.18 -2.96 11.69
N PHE A 19 13.73 -2.67 10.50
CA PHE A 19 12.94 -2.06 9.42
C PHE A 19 12.59 -2.96 8.22
N ALA A 20 13.05 -4.21 8.19
CA ALA A 20 12.72 -5.11 7.10
C ALA A 20 12.17 -6.39 7.70
N LEU A 21 10.85 -6.65 7.60
CA LEU A 21 10.30 -8.02 7.56
C LEU A 21 8.77 -8.14 7.34
N THR A 22 8.03 -7.07 7.02
CA THR A 22 6.61 -7.24 6.61
C THR A 22 6.16 -6.43 5.40
N GLY A 23 6.96 -5.48 4.92
CA GLY A 23 6.71 -4.77 3.67
C GLY A 23 7.37 -5.48 2.49
N CYS A 24 6.69 -5.48 1.35
CA CYS A 24 7.25 -5.72 0.03
C CYS A 24 8.74 -5.36 -0.08
N ALA A 25 9.61 -6.35 -0.18
CA ALA A 25 11.04 -6.12 -0.43
C ALA A 25 11.20 -5.43 -1.80
N GLY A 26 11.36 -4.11 -1.78
CA GLY A 26 11.54 -3.30 -2.98
C GLY A 26 10.61 -2.07 -3.07
N VAL A 27 9.56 -1.97 -2.25
CA VAL A 27 8.68 -0.79 -2.26
C VAL A 27 9.13 0.17 -1.16
N SER A 28 9.60 1.35 -1.56
CA SER A 28 9.95 2.44 -0.65
C SER A 28 8.70 3.08 -0.04
N GLN A 29 8.84 3.71 1.13
CA GLN A 29 7.74 4.48 1.74
C GLN A 29 7.28 5.62 0.82
N ASN A 30 8.18 6.20 0.02
CA ASN A 30 7.86 7.25 -0.94
C ASN A 30 6.96 6.70 -2.07
N GLU A 31 7.26 5.53 -2.61
CA GLU A 31 6.40 4.91 -3.65
C GLU A 31 5.00 4.59 -3.12
N TYR A 32 4.87 4.15 -1.87
CA TYR A 32 3.56 3.94 -1.25
C TYR A 32 2.79 5.27 -1.08
N ALA A 33 3.47 6.32 -0.61
CA ALA A 33 2.87 7.64 -0.44
C ALA A 33 2.43 8.25 -1.78
N GLU A 34 3.25 8.13 -2.83
CA GLU A 34 2.89 8.56 -4.19
C GLU A 34 1.67 7.81 -4.71
N PHE A 35 1.61 6.49 -4.47
CA PHE A 35 0.47 5.67 -4.84
C PHE A 35 -0.80 6.08 -4.08
N ASP A 36 -0.71 6.31 -2.76
CA ASP A 36 -1.83 6.77 -1.93
C ASP A 36 -2.36 8.13 -2.42
N HIS A 37 -1.46 9.08 -2.67
CA HIS A 37 -1.81 10.38 -3.23
C HIS A 37 -2.48 10.28 -4.61
N TYR A 38 -1.95 9.43 -5.50
CA TYR A 38 -2.54 9.19 -6.81
C TYR A 38 -3.97 8.64 -6.69
N VAL A 39 -4.21 7.65 -5.81
CA VAL A 39 -5.54 7.07 -5.61
C VAL A 39 -6.51 8.10 -5.03
N ALA A 40 -6.09 8.89 -4.04
CA ALA A 40 -6.91 9.93 -3.43
C ALA A 40 -7.32 11.03 -4.44
N ALA A 41 -6.42 11.38 -5.35
CA ALA A 41 -6.64 12.39 -6.39
C ALA A 41 -7.59 11.90 -7.51
N LYS A 42 -7.60 10.60 -7.81
CA LYS A 42 -8.37 10.02 -8.92
C LYS A 42 -9.72 9.46 -8.48
N VAL A 43 -9.80 8.93 -7.26
CA VAL A 43 -10.99 8.25 -6.73
C VAL A 43 -11.32 8.80 -5.36
N SER A 44 -12.06 9.91 -5.35
CA SER A 44 -12.49 10.58 -4.12
C SER A 44 -13.84 10.04 -3.61
N PRO A 45 -14.13 10.18 -2.31
CA PRO A 45 -15.45 9.87 -1.76
C PRO A 45 -16.57 10.65 -2.47
N GLY A 46 -17.72 10.00 -2.68
CA GLY A 46 -18.89 10.55 -3.36
C GLY A 46 -18.92 10.32 -4.88
N VAL A 47 -17.79 9.94 -5.51
CA VAL A 47 -17.74 9.61 -6.94
C VAL A 47 -18.55 8.32 -7.21
N PRO A 48 -19.33 8.25 -8.30
CA PRO A 48 -19.98 7.01 -8.72
C PRO A 48 -18.99 5.85 -8.89
N THR A 49 -19.35 4.67 -8.37
CA THR A 49 -18.47 3.50 -8.38
C THR A 49 -18.07 3.09 -9.79
N ALA A 50 -19.00 3.17 -10.75
CA ALA A 50 -18.71 2.88 -12.16
C ALA A 50 -17.68 3.86 -12.75
N GLN A 51 -17.76 5.15 -12.40
CA GLN A 51 -16.79 6.16 -12.83
C GLN A 51 -15.42 5.90 -12.20
N ALA A 52 -15.37 5.59 -10.91
CA ALA A 52 -14.13 5.23 -10.22
C ALA A 52 -13.45 3.99 -10.83
N VAL A 53 -14.23 2.94 -11.13
CA VAL A 53 -13.74 1.74 -11.83
C VAL A 53 -13.22 2.10 -13.23
N GLN A 54 -13.94 2.93 -13.98
CA GLN A 54 -13.51 3.34 -15.31
C GLN A 54 -12.19 4.11 -15.29
N ILE A 55 -12.01 5.05 -14.35
CA ILE A 55 -10.75 5.80 -14.17
C ILE A 55 -9.60 4.82 -13.87
N LEU A 56 -9.79 3.90 -12.92
CA LEU A 56 -8.76 2.92 -12.59
C LEU A 56 -8.49 1.96 -13.75
N SER A 57 -9.49 1.55 -14.52
CA SER A 57 -9.29 0.69 -15.70
C SER A 57 -8.54 1.37 -16.83
N GLN A 58 -8.65 2.69 -17.01
CA GLN A 58 -7.80 3.45 -17.95
C GLN A 58 -6.33 3.38 -17.54
N ASP A 59 -6.05 3.34 -16.24
CA ASP A 59 -4.71 3.24 -15.67
C ASP A 59 -4.29 1.77 -15.45
N SER A 60 -4.82 0.86 -16.27
CA SER A 60 -4.47 -0.56 -16.31
C SER A 60 -4.82 -1.36 -15.04
N TYR A 61 -5.82 -0.92 -14.26
CA TYR A 61 -6.38 -1.73 -13.18
C TYR A 61 -7.52 -2.63 -13.66
N LYS A 62 -7.49 -3.89 -13.23
CA LYS A 62 -8.61 -4.82 -13.34
C LYS A 62 -9.40 -4.80 -12.05
N CYS A 63 -10.66 -4.38 -12.15
CA CYS A 63 -11.55 -4.26 -11.00
C CYS A 63 -12.55 -5.41 -10.92
N LYS A 64 -12.84 -5.86 -9.70
CA LYS A 64 -13.91 -6.81 -9.37
C LYS A 64 -14.78 -6.21 -8.27
N GLN A 65 -16.06 -6.03 -8.53
CA GLN A 65 -17.01 -5.55 -7.53
C GLN A 65 -17.82 -6.72 -6.94
N ARG A 66 -17.94 -6.75 -5.61
CA ARG A 66 -18.75 -7.69 -4.84
C ARG A 66 -19.50 -6.94 -3.74
N GLY A 67 -20.77 -6.62 -3.99
CA GLY A 67 -21.61 -5.88 -3.04
C GLY A 67 -21.01 -4.52 -2.68
N ALA A 68 -20.80 -4.28 -1.39
CA ALA A 68 -20.26 -3.03 -0.84
C ALA A 68 -18.73 -2.87 -0.98
N ARG A 69 -18.06 -3.74 -1.74
CA ARG A 69 -16.62 -3.70 -1.96
C ARG A 69 -16.29 -3.81 -3.43
N ALA A 70 -15.40 -2.96 -3.91
CA ALA A 70 -14.77 -3.10 -5.22
C ALA A 70 -13.25 -3.15 -5.06
N GLU A 71 -12.64 -4.13 -5.68
CA GLU A 71 -11.22 -4.42 -5.56
C GLU A 71 -10.58 -4.29 -6.93
N CYS A 72 -9.63 -3.36 -7.06
CA CYS A 72 -8.93 -3.08 -8.31
C CYS A 72 -7.45 -3.44 -8.17
N HIS A 73 -6.93 -4.23 -9.09
CA HIS A 73 -5.52 -4.60 -9.12
C HIS A 73 -4.86 -4.09 -10.40
N ARG A 74 -3.70 -3.46 -10.29
CA ARG A 74 -2.94 -3.07 -11.47
C ARG A 74 -2.45 -4.33 -12.20
N HIS A 75 -2.69 -4.38 -13.50
CA HIS A 75 -2.40 -5.55 -14.34
C HIS A 75 -0.92 -5.67 -14.69
N GLU A 76 -0.19 -4.54 -14.72
CA GLU A 76 1.25 -4.54 -15.01
C GLU A 76 2.05 -5.12 -13.85
N ASP A 77 2.94 -6.06 -14.19
CA ASP A 77 4.09 -6.43 -13.39
C ASP A 77 4.94 -5.16 -13.21
N GLY A 78 4.94 -4.58 -12.00
CA GLY A 78 5.87 -3.50 -11.69
C GLY A 78 7.31 -3.98 -11.92
N PHE A 79 8.26 -3.03 -11.98
CA PHE A 79 9.71 -3.32 -12.04
C PHE A 79 10.15 -4.39 -11.00
N ILE A 80 9.40 -4.51 -9.91
CA ILE A 80 9.49 -5.57 -8.92
C ILE A 80 8.44 -6.62 -9.26
N LYS A 81 8.85 -7.70 -9.94
CA LYS A 81 8.03 -8.88 -10.34
C LYS A 81 7.25 -9.58 -9.21
N PHE A 82 7.38 -9.10 -7.98
CA PHE A 82 6.81 -9.69 -6.77
C PHE A 82 5.79 -8.78 -6.09
N CYS A 83 5.46 -7.61 -6.63
CA CYS A 83 4.55 -6.64 -6.01
C CYS A 83 3.35 -6.34 -6.93
N ARG A 84 2.16 -6.20 -6.34
CA ARG A 84 0.92 -5.84 -7.03
C ARG A 84 0.24 -4.68 -6.32
N TYR A 85 0.05 -3.57 -7.02
CA TYR A 85 -0.74 -2.45 -6.55
C TYR A 85 -2.22 -2.82 -6.52
N GLN A 86 -2.88 -2.52 -5.40
CA GLN A 86 -4.28 -2.80 -5.15
C GLN A 86 -4.99 -1.55 -4.62
N VAL A 87 -6.22 -1.33 -5.06
CA VAL A 87 -7.12 -0.31 -4.52
C VAL A 87 -8.39 -1.00 -4.05
N LEU A 88 -8.64 -0.94 -2.75
CA LEU A 88 -9.89 -1.38 -2.14
C LEU A 88 -10.83 -0.19 -2.00
N MET A 89 -11.98 -0.26 -2.65
CA MET A 89 -13.04 0.74 -2.57
C MET A 89 -14.20 0.19 -1.74
N ILE A 90 -14.62 0.95 -0.74
CA ILE A 90 -15.86 0.71 0.01
C ILE A 90 -16.96 1.49 -0.71
N VAL A 91 -18.05 0.80 -1.05
CA VAL A 91 -19.13 1.33 -1.89
C VAL A 91 -20.42 1.43 -1.07
N ASP A 92 -21.11 2.55 -1.18
CA ASP A 92 -22.52 2.66 -0.79
C ASP A 92 -23.35 1.93 -1.84
N THR A 93 -23.93 0.79 -1.48
CA THR A 93 -24.73 0.00 -2.43
C THR A 93 -26.09 0.61 -2.75
N LYS A 94 -26.59 1.56 -1.94
CA LYS A 94 -27.84 2.28 -2.19
C LYS A 94 -27.62 3.41 -3.18
N GLN A 95 -26.57 4.20 -2.98
CA GLN A 95 -26.25 5.36 -3.81
C GLN A 95 -25.30 5.03 -4.98
N GLN A 96 -24.71 3.83 -4.98
CA GLN A 96 -23.69 3.37 -5.94
C GLN A 96 -22.46 4.29 -6.00
N THR A 97 -22.09 4.91 -4.89
CA THR A 97 -20.95 5.84 -4.76
C THR A 97 -19.82 5.27 -3.91
N VAL A 98 -18.60 5.75 -4.12
CA VAL A 98 -17.43 5.41 -3.30
C VAL A 98 -17.55 6.12 -1.96
N LEU A 99 -17.47 5.39 -0.85
CA LEU A 99 -17.42 5.93 0.50
C LEU A 99 -15.98 6.17 0.95
N LYS A 100 -15.07 5.24 0.59
CA LYS A 100 -13.67 5.28 1.00
C LYS A 100 -12.82 4.45 0.07
N THR A 101 -11.59 4.89 -0.16
CA THR A 101 -10.54 4.11 -0.83
C THR A 101 -9.47 3.71 0.19
N ARG A 102 -8.85 2.55 -0.05
CA ARG A 102 -7.69 2.04 0.69
C ARG A 102 -6.69 1.48 -0.31
N PRO A 103 -5.61 2.20 -0.61
CA PRO A 103 -4.51 1.67 -1.41
C PRO A 103 -3.69 0.68 -0.59
N ASP A 104 -3.30 -0.41 -1.24
CA ASP A 104 -2.46 -1.45 -0.67
C ASP A 104 -1.46 -1.94 -1.73
N ILE A 105 -0.33 -2.46 -1.28
CA ILE A 105 0.67 -3.06 -2.17
C ILE A 105 0.91 -4.47 -1.67
N LEU A 106 0.36 -5.44 -2.42
CA LEU A 106 0.44 -6.85 -2.09
C LEU A 106 1.69 -7.43 -2.72
N CYS A 107 2.58 -7.99 -1.89
CA CYS A 107 3.75 -8.67 -2.40
C CYS A 107 3.65 -10.16 -2.22
N ALA A 108 4.04 -10.90 -3.25
CA ALA A 108 4.29 -12.31 -3.14
C ALA A 108 5.28 -12.49 -1.98
N LYS A 109 4.80 -13.08 -0.87
CA LYS A 109 5.71 -13.72 0.08
C LYS A 109 6.50 -14.70 -0.76
N LYS A 110 7.80 -14.46 -0.89
CA LYS A 110 8.75 -15.51 -1.27
C LYS A 110 8.56 -16.58 -0.20
N TYR A 111 7.73 -17.58 -0.47
CA TYR A 111 7.71 -18.78 0.34
C TYR A 111 9.12 -19.40 0.18
N PRO A 112 9.77 -19.77 1.29
CA PRO A 112 11.10 -20.38 1.24
C PRO A 112 11.10 -21.67 0.43
#